data_AF-A0A7C5WP63-F1
#
_entry.id   AF-A0A7C5WP63-F1
#
_cell.length_a   1.000
_cell.length_b   1.000
_cell.length_c   1.000
_cell.angle_alpha   90.00
_cell.angle_beta   90.00
_cell.angle_gamma   90.00
#
_symmetry.space_group_name_H-M   'P 1'
#
loop_
_entity.id
_entity.type
_entity.pdbx_description
1 polymer ?
#
loop_
_entity_poly.entity_id
_entity_poly.type
_entity_poly.pdbx_seq_one_letter_code
_entity_poly.pdbx_strand_id
1 'polypeptide(L)'
;TLCYSTGDVPEKLRNHVESAVQSLWVSTAFLDNCGLELLKAVSAKGVELRVLASKAISAELLREISEFANVRVIEEKFMHAKIYIADGKALIGSPNLTCPVLEGKNIEVLCEVSAAEAIKIFHELWRAATPLRPEIPEVLLLRVKNVKDRIIIESQLNPGLHVEISKFLKRVISESNGKITICPQVVKYTCTEFSSLSDFEGTVNDLLEIIDKNLLIPVIGEKVYTHMQLD
;
A
#
# COMPACT_ATOMS: atom_id res chain seq x y z
N THR A 1 39.75 9.66 -1.04
CA THR A 1 38.81 8.99 -0.13
C THR A 1 39.30 9.19 1.28
N LEU A 2 38.51 9.85 2.12
CA LEU A 2 38.82 10.05 3.54
C LEU A 2 37.97 9.04 4.33
N CYS A 3 38.56 8.31 5.28
CA CYS A 3 37.87 7.30 6.06
C CYS A 3 38.00 7.56 7.56
N TYR A 4 36.97 7.17 8.29
CA TYR A 4 36.79 7.31 9.73
C TYR A 4 36.66 5.92 10.35
N SER A 5 37.15 5.76 11.58
CA SER A 5 37.10 4.50 12.34
C SER A 5 36.67 4.70 13.79
N THR A 6 36.10 3.63 14.37
CA THR A 6 35.80 3.44 15.80
C THR A 6 35.06 4.58 16.49
N GLY A 7 35.75 5.62 16.94
CA GLY A 7 35.17 6.69 17.75
C GLY A 7 34.33 7.69 16.95
N ASP A 8 34.77 8.02 15.74
CA ASP A 8 34.20 9.17 15.01
C ASP A 8 33.02 8.77 14.11
N VAL A 9 32.87 7.47 13.81
CA VAL A 9 31.87 6.98 12.84
C VAL A 9 30.43 7.31 13.23
N PRO A 10 29.97 7.09 14.49
CA PRO A 10 28.59 7.38 14.87
C PRO A 10 28.25 8.87 14.72
N GLU A 11 29.13 9.74 15.21
CA GLU A 11 28.96 11.19 15.11
C GLU A 11 29.01 11.66 13.65
N LYS A 12 30.00 11.19 12.87
CA LYS A 12 30.13 11.56 11.47
C LYS A 12 28.93 11.12 10.64
N LEU A 13 28.42 9.90 10.86
CA LEU A 13 27.24 9.40 10.17
C LEU A 13 26.00 10.21 10.54
N ARG A 14 25.78 10.46 11.84
CA ARG A 14 24.67 11.27 12.33
C ARG A 14 24.71 12.67 11.75
N ASN A 15 25.85 13.36 11.85
CA ASN A 15 26.03 14.70 11.33
C ASN A 15 25.78 14.76 9.81
N HIS A 16 26.25 13.75 9.06
CA HIS A 16 26.01 13.68 7.63
C HIS A 16 24.52 13.56 7.29
N VAL A 17 23.82 12.64 7.96
CA VAL A 17 22.37 12.42 7.79
C VAL A 17 21.55 13.63 8.23
N GLU A 18 21.83 14.18 9.41
CA GLU A 18 21.08 15.31 9.99
C GLU A 18 21.33 16.63 9.27
N SER A 19 22.47 16.77 8.57
CA SER A 19 22.82 17.97 7.80
C SER A 19 22.07 18.10 6.47
N ALA A 20 21.35 17.07 6.03
CA ALA A 20 20.56 17.12 4.80
C ALA A 20 19.49 18.22 4.88
N VAL A 21 19.39 19.02 3.82
CA VAL A 21 18.46 20.14 3.67
C VAL A 21 17.49 19.92 2.51
N GLN A 22 17.94 19.31 1.41
CA GLN A 22 17.09 19.09 0.23
C GLN A 22 16.74 17.62 0.05
N SER A 23 17.74 16.75 0.11
CA SER A 23 17.57 15.32 -0.20
C SER A 23 18.48 14.45 0.64
N LEU A 24 17.95 13.29 1.03
CA LEU A 24 18.69 12.23 1.67
C LEU A 24 18.33 10.89 1.03
N TRP A 25 19.32 10.19 0.48
CA TRP A 25 19.16 8.84 -0.06
C TRP A 25 19.97 7.86 0.76
N VAL A 26 19.31 6.84 1.31
CA VAL A 26 19.89 5.86 2.20
C VAL A 26 19.74 4.47 1.60
N SER A 27 20.84 3.74 1.49
CA SER A 27 20.83 2.28 1.39
C SER A 27 21.30 1.73 2.72
N THR A 28 20.56 0.81 3.34
CA THR A 28 21.03 0.13 4.55
C THR A 28 20.48 -1.30 4.63
N ALA A 29 21.31 -2.21 5.14
CA ALA A 29 20.94 -3.61 5.28
C ALA A 29 20.10 -3.86 6.54
N PHE A 30 20.38 -3.08 7.59
CA PHE A 30 19.68 -3.16 8.87
C PHE A 30 19.28 -1.75 9.33
N LEU A 31 18.15 -1.68 10.01
CA LEU A 31 17.61 -0.46 10.60
C LEU A 31 16.74 -0.87 11.80
N ASP A 32 16.86 -0.13 12.91
CA ASP A 32 16.01 -0.27 14.09
C ASP A 32 15.41 1.09 14.51
N ASN A 33 14.82 1.16 15.70
CA ASN A 33 14.16 2.35 16.21
C ASN A 33 15.08 3.58 16.25
N CYS A 34 16.38 3.45 16.54
CA CYS A 34 17.27 4.62 16.52
C CYS A 34 17.48 5.15 15.10
N GLY A 35 17.58 4.25 14.13
CA GLY A 35 17.62 4.61 12.71
C GLY A 35 16.32 5.26 12.24
N LEU A 36 15.17 4.69 12.63
CA LEU A 36 13.85 5.24 12.35
C LEU A 36 13.70 6.68 12.86
N GLU A 37 14.02 6.92 14.14
CA GLU A 37 13.91 8.25 14.74
C GLU A 37 14.85 9.26 14.09
N LEU A 38 16.06 8.84 13.72
CA LEU A 38 16.99 9.67 12.94
C LEU A 38 16.37 10.07 11.58
N LEU A 39 15.78 9.12 10.86
CA LEU A 39 15.14 9.38 9.57
C LEU A 39 13.89 10.27 9.70
N LYS A 40 13.05 10.05 10.72
CA LYS A 40 11.90 10.91 11.03
C LYS A 40 12.33 12.36 11.29
N ALA A 41 13.36 12.56 12.11
CA ALA A 41 13.87 13.88 12.44
C ALA A 41 14.36 14.64 11.20
N VAL A 42 14.95 13.94 10.22
CA VAL A 42 15.35 14.55 8.95
C VAL A 42 14.13 14.84 8.06
N SER A 43 13.20 13.90 7.93
CA SER A 43 11.99 14.10 7.12
C SER A 43 11.11 15.25 7.63
N ALA A 44 11.03 15.43 8.96
CA ALA A 44 10.32 16.55 9.59
C ALA A 44 10.84 17.94 9.17
N LYS A 45 12.07 18.04 8.62
CA LYS A 45 12.63 19.28 8.05
C LYS A 45 12.17 19.55 6.61
N GLY A 46 11.37 18.66 6.01
CA GLY A 46 10.93 18.74 4.61
C GLY A 46 11.92 18.16 3.61
N VAL A 47 12.88 17.35 4.06
CA VAL A 47 13.90 16.71 3.20
C VAL A 47 13.27 15.58 2.39
N GLU A 48 13.55 15.51 1.08
CA GLU A 48 13.14 14.38 0.25
C GLU A 48 13.92 13.12 0.66
N LEU A 49 13.22 12.15 1.27
CA LEU A 49 13.83 10.93 1.76
C LEU A 49 13.56 9.73 0.84
N ARG A 50 14.64 9.08 0.40
CA ARG A 50 14.60 7.79 -0.31
C ARG A 50 15.33 6.74 0.49
N VAL A 51 14.67 5.63 0.79
CA VAL A 51 15.22 4.52 1.55
C VAL A 51 15.20 3.26 0.71
N LEU A 52 16.39 2.74 0.42
CA LEU A 52 16.61 1.44 -0.16
C LEU A 52 16.93 0.45 0.96
N ALA A 53 16.01 -0.47 1.20
CA ALA A 53 16.05 -1.40 2.32
C ALA A 53 16.33 -2.83 1.85
N SER A 54 16.90 -3.61 2.78
CA SER A 54 16.99 -5.07 2.67
C SER A 54 15.77 -5.71 3.32
N LYS A 55 15.38 -6.90 2.84
CA LYS A 55 14.33 -7.72 3.47
C LYS A 55 14.60 -8.15 4.91
N ALA A 56 15.80 -7.90 5.43
CA ALA A 56 16.15 -8.17 6.82
C ALA A 56 15.57 -7.13 7.80
N ILE A 57 15.13 -5.97 7.31
CA ILE A 57 14.41 -4.98 8.12
C ILE A 57 12.95 -5.45 8.24
N SER A 58 12.36 -5.33 9.43
CA SER A 58 10.99 -5.81 9.68
C SER A 58 9.96 -5.06 8.83
N ALA A 59 8.92 -5.76 8.40
CA ALA A 59 7.83 -5.17 7.61
C ALA A 59 7.14 -4.01 8.35
N GLU A 60 7.04 -4.11 9.68
CA GLU A 60 6.49 -3.04 10.54
C GLU A 60 7.31 -1.75 10.44
N LEU A 61 8.64 -1.83 10.58
CA LEU A 61 9.52 -0.66 10.45
C LEU A 61 9.49 -0.10 9.03
N LEU A 62 9.49 -0.96 8.01
CA LEU A 62 9.42 -0.52 6.62
C LEU A 62 8.11 0.23 6.33
N ARG A 63 6.99 -0.26 6.89
CA ARG A 63 5.69 0.41 6.79
C ARG A 63 5.73 1.78 7.45
N GLU A 64 6.27 1.87 8.66
CA GLU A 64 6.37 3.14 9.38
C GLU A 64 7.24 4.17 8.63
N ILE A 65 8.39 3.74 8.09
CA ILE A 65 9.24 4.61 7.26
C ILE A 65 8.49 5.09 6.01
N SER A 66 7.66 4.23 5.42
CA SER A 66 6.92 4.57 4.20
C SER A 66 5.86 5.66 4.38
N GLU A 67 5.50 6.00 5.62
CA GLU A 67 4.58 7.11 5.92
C GLU A 67 5.21 8.48 5.60
N PHE A 68 6.54 8.58 5.58
CA PHE A 68 7.27 9.84 5.42
C PHE A 68 8.46 9.77 4.45
N ALA A 69 8.66 8.64 3.77
CA ALA A 69 9.75 8.41 2.84
C ALA A 69 9.35 7.53 1.66
N ASN A 70 10.05 7.68 0.53
CA ASN A 70 9.94 6.72 -0.57
C ASN A 70 10.79 5.49 -0.26
N VAL A 71 10.15 4.35 -0.02
CA VAL A 71 10.83 3.10 0.34
C VAL A 71 10.81 2.12 -0.82
N ARG A 72 11.97 1.53 -1.11
CA ARG A 72 12.09 0.35 -1.97
C ARG A 72 12.85 -0.75 -1.25
N VAL A 73 12.47 -1.99 -1.55
CA VAL A 73 13.07 -3.18 -0.95
C VAL A 73 13.73 -4.01 -2.04
N ILE A 74 14.98 -4.43 -1.82
CA ILE A 74 15.59 -5.48 -2.63
C ILE A 74 15.16 -6.83 -2.08
N GLU A 75 14.28 -7.50 -2.84
CA GLU A 75 13.74 -8.83 -2.51
C GLU A 75 14.70 -9.95 -2.91
N GLU A 76 15.31 -9.80 -4.10
CA GLU A 76 16.25 -10.77 -4.64
C GLU A 76 17.67 -10.54 -4.12
N LYS A 77 18.20 -11.55 -3.43
CA LYS A 77 19.54 -11.55 -2.79
C LYS A 77 19.63 -10.56 -1.62
N PHE A 78 20.50 -10.86 -0.68
CA PHE A 78 20.68 -10.02 0.51
C PHE A 78 21.43 -8.74 0.13
N MET A 79 20.72 -7.61 0.15
CA MET A 79 21.35 -6.29 -0.03
C MET A 79 22.11 -5.92 1.24
N HIS A 80 23.44 -5.84 1.13
CA HIS A 80 24.33 -5.50 2.24
C HIS A 80 24.96 -4.10 2.12
N ALA A 81 24.61 -3.34 1.07
CA ALA A 81 25.18 -2.02 0.81
C ALA A 81 24.72 -0.98 1.84
N LYS A 82 25.66 -0.22 2.39
CA LYS A 82 25.37 0.96 3.21
C LYS A 82 25.91 2.21 2.52
N ILE A 83 24.99 3.04 2.04
CA ILE A 83 25.28 4.22 1.24
C ILE A 83 24.41 5.35 1.77
N TYR A 84 25.01 6.49 2.06
CA TYR A 84 24.34 7.66 2.62
C TYR A 84 24.67 8.88 1.75
N ILE A 85 23.71 9.34 0.96
CA ILE A 85 23.88 10.48 0.05
C ILE A 85 23.01 11.63 0.57
N ALA A 86 23.64 12.70 1.04
CA ALA A 86 22.97 13.90 1.55
C ALA A 86 23.42 15.10 0.72
N ASP A 87 22.49 15.76 0.01
CA ASP A 87 22.74 16.98 -0.78
C ASP A 87 24.00 16.93 -1.66
N GLY A 88 24.21 15.82 -2.36
CA GLY A 88 25.36 15.63 -3.25
C GLY A 88 26.69 15.33 -2.54
N LYS A 89 26.68 14.97 -1.25
CA LYS A 89 27.82 14.38 -0.52
C LYS A 89 27.50 12.93 -0.18
N ALA A 90 28.50 12.05 -0.26
CA ALA A 90 28.28 10.61 -0.07
C ALA A 90 29.23 10.00 0.95
N LEU A 91 28.67 9.18 1.83
CA LEU A 91 29.39 8.26 2.72
C LEU A 91 29.02 6.82 2.37
N ILE A 92 30.00 5.92 2.40
CA ILE A 92 29.81 4.48 2.31
C ILE A 92 30.61 3.77 3.38
N GLY A 93 30.19 2.58 3.79
CA GLY A 93 30.98 1.82 4.75
C GLY A 93 30.27 0.60 5.32
N SER A 94 30.71 0.21 6.51
CA SER A 94 30.10 -0.85 7.31
C SER A 94 28.93 -0.45 8.23
N PRO A 95 28.77 0.82 8.69
CA PRO A 95 27.72 1.13 9.66
C PRO A 95 26.33 0.95 9.05
N ASN A 96 25.42 0.36 9.81
CA ASN A 96 23.98 0.35 9.53
C ASN A 96 23.29 1.44 10.37
N LEU A 97 22.01 1.73 10.10
CA LEU A 97 21.21 2.65 10.93
C LEU A 97 20.58 1.94 12.13
N THR A 98 21.42 1.40 13.02
CA THR A 98 20.98 0.70 14.24
C THR A 98 21.50 1.38 15.50
N CYS A 99 20.82 1.20 16.63
CA CYS A 99 21.20 1.79 17.91
C CYS A 99 22.67 1.48 18.29
N PRO A 100 23.19 0.23 18.22
CA PRO A 100 24.58 -0.05 18.58
C PRO A 100 25.60 0.71 17.71
N VAL A 101 25.29 0.95 16.43
CA VAL A 101 26.14 1.72 15.54
C VAL A 101 26.06 3.21 15.87
N LEU A 102 24.85 3.75 16.00
CA LEU A 102 24.61 5.18 16.25
C LEU A 102 25.02 5.63 17.66
N GLU A 103 25.17 4.70 18.59
CA GLU A 103 25.64 4.91 19.97
C GLU A 103 27.15 4.61 20.14
N GLY A 104 27.85 4.22 19.07
CA GLY A 104 29.30 3.92 19.12
C GLY A 104 29.68 2.64 19.85
N LYS A 105 28.76 1.68 19.95
CA LYS A 105 29.02 0.35 20.54
C LYS A 105 29.68 -0.61 19.54
N ASN A 106 29.52 -0.37 18.23
CA ASN A 106 30.15 -1.16 17.18
C ASN A 106 31.43 -0.51 16.65
N ILE A 107 32.38 -1.36 16.27
CA ILE A 107 33.56 -0.96 15.50
C ILE A 107 33.17 -0.91 14.03
N GLU A 108 33.16 0.29 13.47
CA GLU A 108 32.73 0.53 12.10
C GLU A 108 33.79 1.33 11.32
N VAL A 109 33.68 1.28 9.99
CA VAL A 109 34.48 2.10 9.06
C VAL A 109 33.52 2.81 8.12
N LEU A 110 33.70 4.13 7.99
CA LEU A 110 32.89 4.99 7.14
C LEU A 110 33.81 5.85 6.28
N CYS A 111 33.55 5.94 4.99
CA CYS A 111 34.41 6.65 4.05
C CYS A 111 33.62 7.65 3.22
N GLU A 112 34.20 8.84 3.04
CA GLU A 112 33.78 9.82 2.04
C GLU A 112 34.21 9.37 0.65
N VAL A 113 33.25 9.32 -0.27
CA VAL A 113 33.43 8.92 -1.65
C VAL A 113 32.85 9.93 -2.62
N SER A 114 33.14 9.75 -3.91
CA SER A 114 32.53 10.54 -4.97
C SER A 114 31.01 10.36 -4.94
N ALA A 115 30.28 11.47 -4.82
CA ALA A 115 28.83 11.45 -4.86
C ALA A 115 28.30 10.95 -6.21
N ALA A 116 28.98 11.27 -7.31
CA ALA A 116 28.58 10.79 -8.64
C ALA A 116 28.63 9.26 -8.72
N GLU A 117 29.66 8.63 -8.15
CA GLU A 117 29.78 7.17 -8.11
C GLU A 117 28.74 6.54 -7.18
N ALA A 118 28.57 7.10 -5.97
CA ALA A 118 27.57 6.63 -5.02
C ALA A 118 26.14 6.73 -5.57
N ILE A 119 25.80 7.84 -6.23
CA ILE A 119 24.51 8.06 -6.90
C ILE A 119 24.29 7.02 -8.01
N LYS A 120 25.33 6.74 -8.82
CA LYS A 120 25.25 5.72 -9.87
C LYS A 120 24.91 4.36 -9.27
N ILE A 121 25.65 3.91 -8.26
CA ILE A 121 25.43 2.63 -7.58
C ILE A 121 24.04 2.59 -6.94
N PHE A 122 23.66 3.65 -6.22
CA PHE A 122 22.34 3.76 -5.60
C PHE A 122 21.23 3.62 -6.63
N HIS A 123 21.31 4.30 -7.78
CA HIS A 123 20.31 4.22 -8.83
C HIS A 123 20.23 2.84 -9.50
N GLU A 124 21.36 2.13 -9.66
CA GLU A 124 21.36 0.76 -10.16
C GLU A 124 20.59 -0.16 -9.21
N LEU A 125 20.89 -0.07 -7.91
CA LEU A 125 20.18 -0.85 -6.88
C LEU A 125 18.70 -0.45 -6.77
N TRP A 126 18.41 0.85 -6.81
CA TRP A 126 17.05 1.39 -6.73
C TRP A 126 16.14 0.93 -7.87
N ARG A 127 16.69 0.80 -9.08
CA ARG A 127 15.95 0.28 -10.25
C ARG A 127 15.66 -1.21 -10.13
N ALA A 128 16.55 -1.98 -9.50
CA ALA A 128 16.38 -3.40 -9.25
C ALA A 128 15.43 -3.70 -8.07
N ALA A 129 15.14 -2.70 -7.23
CA ALA A 129 14.30 -2.85 -6.04
C ALA A 129 12.81 -2.68 -6.33
N THR A 130 11.98 -3.40 -5.58
CA THR A 130 10.52 -3.28 -5.63
C THR A 130 10.09 -2.09 -4.75
N PRO A 131 9.21 -1.20 -5.24
CA PRO A 131 8.56 -0.22 -4.36
C PRO A 131 7.82 -0.92 -3.22
N LEU A 132 8.02 -0.45 -1.99
CA LEU A 132 7.20 -0.92 -0.87
C LEU A 132 5.78 -0.42 -1.15
N ARG A 133 4.92 -1.33 -1.59
CA ARG A 133 3.50 -1.04 -1.67
C ARG A 133 2.95 -1.23 -0.27
N PRO A 134 2.16 -0.28 0.26
CA PRO A 134 1.36 -0.61 1.43
C PRO A 134 0.59 -1.87 1.07
N GLU A 135 0.71 -2.92 1.88
CA GLU A 135 -0.17 -4.07 1.78
C GLU A 135 -1.59 -3.50 1.88
N ILE A 136 -2.25 -3.34 0.73
CA ILE A 136 -3.71 -3.36 0.71
C ILE A 136 -3.99 -4.73 1.32
N PRO A 137 -4.71 -4.82 2.47
CA PRO A 137 -4.92 -6.09 3.14
C PRO A 137 -5.32 -7.13 2.09
N GLU A 138 -4.43 -8.10 1.83
CA GLU A 138 -4.61 -9.05 0.71
C GLU A 138 -5.87 -9.89 0.90
N VAL A 139 -6.42 -9.88 2.12
CA VAL A 139 -7.72 -10.45 2.40
C VAL A 139 -8.75 -9.32 2.42
N LEU A 140 -9.42 -9.15 1.28
CA LEU A 140 -10.74 -8.56 1.24
C LEU A 140 -11.66 -9.46 2.10
N LEU A 141 -11.74 -9.17 3.39
CA LEU A 141 -12.67 -9.85 4.30
C LEU A 141 -14.07 -9.39 3.95
N LEU A 142 -14.71 -10.13 3.03
CA LEU A 142 -16.12 -10.00 2.73
C LEU A 142 -16.91 -10.84 3.73
N ARG A 143 -17.80 -10.20 4.48
CA ARG A 143 -18.79 -10.89 5.28
C ARG A 143 -20.06 -11.01 4.47
N VAL A 144 -20.45 -12.24 4.14
CA VAL A 144 -21.72 -12.53 3.45
C VAL A 144 -22.73 -13.02 4.46
N LYS A 145 -23.84 -12.29 4.66
CA LYS A 145 -24.98 -12.71 5.49
C LYS A 145 -26.14 -13.10 4.59
N ASN A 146 -26.64 -14.32 4.79
CA ASN A 146 -27.85 -14.80 4.12
C ASN A 146 -29.04 -14.65 5.08
N VAL A 147 -29.86 -13.62 4.88
CA VAL A 147 -31.07 -13.37 5.67
C VAL A 147 -32.31 -13.72 4.86
N LYS A 148 -33.50 -13.81 5.48
CA LYS A 148 -34.72 -14.37 4.86
C LYS A 148 -34.92 -13.91 3.41
N ASP A 149 -34.96 -12.59 3.18
CA ASP A 149 -35.30 -12.01 1.87
C ASP A 149 -34.12 -11.30 1.18
N ARG A 150 -32.92 -11.30 1.77
CA ARG A 150 -31.75 -10.58 1.26
C ARG A 150 -30.43 -11.35 1.44
N ILE A 151 -29.44 -11.02 0.64
CA ILE A 151 -28.02 -11.37 0.84
C ILE A 151 -27.28 -10.06 1.10
N ILE A 152 -26.55 -9.96 2.20
CA ILE A 152 -25.79 -8.76 2.57
C ILE A 152 -24.31 -9.07 2.43
N ILE A 153 -23.56 -8.24 1.72
CA ILE A 153 -22.11 -8.33 1.53
C ILE A 153 -21.48 -7.09 2.15
N GLU A 154 -20.72 -7.28 3.22
CA GLU A 154 -20.04 -6.22 3.96
C GLU A 154 -18.51 -6.35 3.78
N SER A 155 -17.77 -5.25 3.72
CA SER A 155 -16.31 -5.22 3.82
C SER A 155 -15.86 -4.25 4.91
N GLN A 156 -14.81 -4.62 5.64
CA GLN A 156 -14.14 -3.74 6.61
C GLN A 156 -13.12 -2.79 5.99
N LEU A 157 -13.04 -2.68 4.65
CA LEU A 157 -12.27 -1.62 4.00
C LEU A 157 -12.80 -0.24 4.41
N ASN A 158 -12.02 0.82 4.24
CA ASN A 158 -12.47 2.20 4.47
C ASN A 158 -12.61 2.87 3.08
N PRO A 159 -13.76 3.41 2.66
CA PRO A 159 -14.95 3.78 3.46
C PRO A 159 -15.96 2.66 3.80
N GLY A 160 -15.70 1.41 3.44
CA GLY A 160 -16.58 0.27 3.72
C GLY A 160 -17.40 -0.11 2.48
N LEU A 161 -17.52 -1.41 2.23
CA LEU A 161 -18.46 -1.93 1.23
C LEU A 161 -19.69 -2.43 1.99
N HIS A 162 -20.88 -1.98 1.60
CA HIS A 162 -22.15 -2.54 2.05
C HIS A 162 -23.07 -2.71 0.84
N VAL A 163 -23.35 -3.96 0.49
CA VAL A 163 -24.18 -4.30 -0.67
C VAL A 163 -25.28 -5.23 -0.20
N GLU A 164 -26.54 -4.88 -0.46
CA GLU A 164 -27.66 -5.78 -0.22
C GLU A 164 -28.21 -6.28 -1.55
N ILE A 165 -28.52 -7.57 -1.65
CA ILE A 165 -29.12 -8.20 -2.82
C ILE A 165 -30.46 -8.74 -2.38
N SER A 166 -31.56 -8.22 -2.92
CA SER A 166 -32.87 -8.83 -2.68
C SER A 166 -32.94 -10.17 -3.40
N LYS A 167 -33.33 -11.23 -2.68
CA LYS A 167 -33.55 -12.55 -3.26
C LYS A 167 -34.76 -12.59 -4.18
N PHE A 168 -35.77 -11.78 -3.87
CA PHE A 168 -36.98 -11.64 -4.67
C PHE A 168 -36.66 -10.98 -6.02
N LEU A 169 -35.92 -9.87 -5.98
CA LEU A 169 -35.62 -9.07 -7.16
C LEU A 169 -34.37 -9.52 -7.93
N LYS A 170 -33.53 -10.35 -7.29
CA LYS A 170 -32.21 -10.78 -7.78
C LYS A 170 -31.32 -9.61 -8.19
N ARG A 171 -31.38 -8.49 -7.44
CA ARG A 171 -30.72 -7.22 -7.76
C ARG A 171 -30.09 -6.58 -6.54
N VAL A 172 -29.05 -5.78 -6.76
CA VAL A 172 -28.42 -4.94 -5.74
C VAL A 172 -29.38 -3.81 -5.37
N ILE A 173 -29.60 -3.65 -4.08
CA ILE A 173 -30.36 -2.60 -3.43
C ILE A 173 -29.38 -1.87 -2.52
N SER A 174 -29.31 -0.55 -2.65
CA SER A 174 -28.72 0.30 -1.63
C SER A 174 -29.78 1.26 -1.11
N GLU A 175 -29.95 1.30 0.21
CA GLU A 175 -30.84 2.24 0.88
C GLU A 175 -30.02 3.35 1.53
N SER A 176 -30.30 4.60 1.16
CA SER A 176 -29.67 5.77 1.76
C SER A 176 -30.70 6.89 1.93
N ASN A 177 -30.76 7.51 3.11
CA ASN A 177 -31.71 8.59 3.43
C ASN A 177 -33.19 8.25 3.12
N GLY A 178 -33.61 7.00 3.33
CA GLY A 178 -34.98 6.53 3.05
C GLY A 178 -35.31 6.35 1.56
N LYS A 179 -34.31 6.46 0.68
CA LYS A 179 -34.44 6.18 -0.76
C LYS A 179 -33.82 4.85 -1.11
N ILE A 180 -34.46 4.13 -2.03
CA ILE A 180 -33.98 2.85 -2.54
C ILE A 180 -33.36 3.07 -3.92
N THR A 181 -32.08 2.72 -4.07
CA THR A 181 -31.37 2.73 -5.36
C THR A 181 -31.14 1.31 -5.82
N ILE A 182 -31.56 1.00 -7.04
CA ILE A 182 -31.44 -0.33 -7.64
C ILE A 182 -30.57 -0.24 -8.88
N CYS A 183 -29.45 -0.96 -8.87
CA CYS A 183 -28.52 -0.95 -9.99
C CYS A 183 -28.79 -2.16 -10.91
N PRO A 184 -29.00 -1.95 -12.22
CA PRO A 184 -29.24 -3.05 -13.16
C PRO A 184 -28.01 -3.94 -13.30
N GLN A 185 -28.22 -5.23 -13.59
CA GLN A 185 -27.13 -6.15 -13.90
C GLN A 185 -26.51 -5.74 -15.25
N VAL A 186 -25.20 -5.58 -15.26
CA VAL A 186 -24.31 -5.45 -16.43
C VAL A 186 -24.17 -4.02 -17.01
N VAL A 187 -23.09 -3.37 -16.60
CA VAL A 187 -22.16 -2.55 -17.39
C VAL A 187 -22.76 -1.75 -18.56
N LYS A 188 -23.51 -0.66 -18.25
CA LYS A 188 -23.47 0.66 -18.96
C LYS A 188 -24.61 1.62 -18.62
N TYR A 189 -25.52 1.30 -17.70
CA TYR A 189 -26.62 2.20 -17.37
C TYR A 189 -26.55 2.72 -15.93
N THR A 190 -26.89 4.00 -15.79
CA THR A 190 -27.01 4.74 -14.53
C THR A 190 -28.05 4.08 -13.63
N CYS A 191 -27.75 3.93 -12.33
CA CYS A 191 -28.73 3.44 -11.36
C CYS A 191 -29.94 4.40 -11.30
N THR A 192 -31.13 3.84 -11.09
CA THR A 192 -32.37 4.61 -10.98
C THR A 192 -32.76 4.72 -9.50
N GLU A 193 -33.04 5.94 -9.05
CA GLU A 193 -33.58 6.20 -7.70
C GLU A 193 -35.11 6.03 -7.70
N PHE A 194 -35.64 5.42 -6.64
CA PHE A 194 -37.08 5.32 -6.41
C PHE A 194 -37.44 5.99 -5.08
N SER A 195 -38.58 6.69 -5.06
CA SER A 195 -39.10 7.39 -3.88
C SER A 195 -39.70 6.45 -2.82
N SER A 196 -40.11 5.24 -3.22
CA SER A 196 -40.63 4.22 -2.32
C SER A 196 -40.50 2.82 -2.93
N LEU A 197 -40.66 1.78 -2.09
CA LEU A 197 -40.72 0.39 -2.56
C LEU A 197 -41.92 0.15 -3.49
N SER A 198 -43.06 0.79 -3.22
CA SER A 198 -44.27 0.69 -4.05
C SER A 198 -44.07 1.27 -5.45
N ASP A 199 -43.35 2.39 -5.57
CA ASP A 199 -43.05 3.00 -6.87
C ASP A 199 -42.15 2.11 -7.73
N PHE A 200 -41.20 1.45 -7.07
CA PHE A 200 -40.35 0.47 -7.71
C PHE A 200 -41.14 -0.77 -8.18
N GLU A 201 -41.97 -1.35 -7.30
CA GLU A 201 -42.79 -2.52 -7.63
C GLU A 201 -43.75 -2.23 -8.79
N GLY A 202 -44.36 -1.04 -8.82
CA GLY A 202 -45.17 -0.58 -9.95
C GLY A 202 -44.37 -0.53 -11.25
N THR A 203 -43.21 0.13 -11.23
CA THR A 203 -42.34 0.25 -12.42
C THR A 203 -41.85 -1.11 -12.94
N VAL A 204 -41.56 -2.05 -12.04
CA VAL A 204 -41.17 -3.41 -12.42
C VAL A 204 -42.33 -4.18 -13.03
N ASN A 205 -43.52 -4.09 -12.46
CA ASN A 205 -44.70 -4.76 -12.99
C ASN A 205 -45.04 -4.22 -14.40
N ASP A 206 -44.96 -2.91 -14.61
CA ASP A 206 -45.16 -2.29 -15.92
C ASP A 206 -44.13 -2.77 -16.95
N LEU A 207 -42.86 -2.86 -16.55
CA LEU A 207 -41.78 -3.39 -17.40
C LEU A 207 -41.96 -4.88 -17.71
N LEU A 208 -42.38 -5.67 -16.72
CA LEU A 208 -42.66 -7.10 -16.91
C LEU A 208 -43.85 -7.29 -17.85
N GLU A 209 -44.90 -6.49 -17.75
CA GLU A 209 -46.00 -6.51 -18.72
C GLU A 209 -45.56 -6.17 -20.14
N ILE A 210 -44.66 -5.19 -20.29
CA ILE A 210 -44.09 -4.81 -21.59
C ILE A 210 -43.23 -5.95 -22.16
N ILE A 211 -42.46 -6.62 -21.31
CA ILE A 211 -41.62 -7.76 -21.68
C ILE A 211 -42.49 -8.96 -22.08
N ASP A 212 -43.52 -9.30 -21.29
CA ASP A 212 -44.45 -10.41 -21.56
C ASP A 212 -45.21 -10.21 -22.87
N LYS A 213 -45.58 -8.95 -23.18
CA LYS A 213 -46.25 -8.60 -24.45
C LYS A 213 -45.33 -8.65 -25.67
N ASN A 214 -44.01 -8.63 -25.50
CA ASN A 214 -43.04 -8.49 -26.60
C ASN A 214 -42.04 -9.65 -26.76
N LEU A 215 -42.04 -10.67 -25.88
CA LEU A 215 -41.11 -11.80 -25.95
C LEU A 215 -41.82 -13.16 -26.16
N LEU A 216 -42.12 -13.46 -27.42
CA LEU A 216 -42.13 -14.83 -27.95
C LEU A 216 -40.73 -15.15 -28.51
N ILE A 217 -39.74 -15.47 -27.66
CA ILE A 217 -38.46 -16.05 -28.09
C ILE A 217 -37.98 -17.09 -27.04
N PRO A 218 -37.58 -18.31 -27.46
CA PRO A 218 -37.26 -19.41 -26.55
C PRO A 218 -35.91 -19.23 -25.84
N VAL A 219 -35.89 -19.65 -24.57
CA VAL A 219 -34.71 -19.67 -23.70
C VAL A 219 -33.78 -20.81 -24.11
N ILE A 220 -32.55 -20.50 -24.53
CA ILE A 220 -31.42 -21.44 -24.61
C ILE A 220 -30.46 -21.08 -23.48
N GLY A 221 -30.21 -22.04 -22.58
CA GLY A 221 -29.33 -21.86 -21.43
C GLY A 221 -27.84 -21.99 -21.76
N GLU A 222 -26.99 -21.54 -20.83
CA GLU A 222 -25.80 -22.29 -20.36
C GLU A 222 -25.10 -21.62 -19.16
N LYS A 223 -24.83 -22.49 -18.16
CA LYS A 223 -23.67 -22.64 -17.25
C LYS A 223 -23.09 -21.43 -16.49
N VAL A 224 -23.20 -21.51 -15.16
CA VAL A 224 -22.39 -20.79 -14.17
C VAL A 224 -21.42 -21.78 -13.52
N TYR A 225 -20.12 -21.48 -13.53
CA TYR A 225 -19.09 -22.21 -12.79
C TYR A 225 -18.93 -21.60 -11.39
N THR A 226 -19.23 -22.39 -10.37
CA THR A 226 -18.88 -22.13 -8.96
C THR A 226 -17.62 -22.92 -8.61
N HIS A 227 -16.62 -22.29 -8.00
CA HIS A 227 -15.71 -22.97 -7.07
C HIS A 227 -15.70 -22.20 -5.74
N MET A 228 -16.29 -22.87 -4.76
CA MET A 228 -16.24 -22.61 -3.32
C MET A 228 -15.02 -23.37 -2.78
N GLN A 229 -14.34 -22.82 -1.78
CA GLN A 229 -13.66 -23.66 -0.79
C GLN A 229 -14.04 -23.17 0.62
N LEU A 230 -14.48 -24.15 1.39
CA LEU A 230 -15.00 -24.08 2.75
C LEU A 230 -13.85 -24.24 3.75
N ASP A 231 -13.97 -23.58 4.90
CA ASP A 231 -13.90 -24.23 6.21
C ASP A 231 -15.17 -23.84 7.00
#